data_AF-A0A924Q4T1-F1
#
_entry.id   AF-A0A924Q4T1-F1
#
_cell.length_a   1.000
_cell.length_b   1.000
_cell.length_c   1.000
_cell.angle_alpha   90.00
_cell.angle_beta   90.00
_cell.angle_gamma   90.00
#
_symmetry.space_group_name_H-M   'P 1'
#
loop_
_entity.id
_entity.type
_entity.pdbx_description
1 polymer ?
#
loop_
_entity_poly.entity_id
_entity_poly.type
_entity_poly.pdbx_seq_one_letter_code
_entity_poly.pdbx_strand_id
1 'polypeptide(L)'
;RIYGSLENLGLGDVTDATLQPNFVAHAARAYYDNGGSRLYVVRAVNTGAVASRTLITGAADADNAFIRARFPGAAYNGQVLFRTAARPATVRTLATAPAGSLLGITVGDTETLYTGSGASWTNAADAALSLVGLAPEAVPGGAGAVANLLTLAVDVIDADGYAQSWDELGFGAPHPRALATALAQTPANRADALGNLVWAQVGSGVDGFELIAGIRALPAVVGDSAGRRLLLLSGGLDGNAPITGAETDEGSYAAGFASLSALEDVSIVAAPGSSAYADQQAIQGALIGHAERRRSYRIAVLDSQPHRTPGDMRIARGRIDSKYAALYYPWVIASNPLARPGRDDIPKEIALPPSGFVSGIYARSDTQRGVYKAPANEVVTGALRFESDINFAQQELLNPIGVNCLRYLSGRGYRVWGARLASSDPEWKYVSDRRYFNYLEASIDRGSQWAVFEPNSERLWANVRQTISDFLYNEWRGGALLGSTTEEAFFVRCDRSTMTQNDLDNGRLICLVGVAIIKPAEFVIFRIGQKTADARA
;
A
#
# COMPACT_ATOMS: atom_id res chain seq x y z
N ARG A 1 -1.75 3.03 7.91
CA ARG A 1 -2.24 4.40 7.61
C ARG A 1 -1.81 4.90 6.24
N ILE A 2 -0.61 4.55 5.77
CA ILE A 2 -0.14 4.83 4.39
C ILE A 2 -1.13 4.31 3.31
N TYR A 3 -1.92 3.28 3.63
CA TYR A 3 -2.91 2.67 2.73
C TYR A 3 -4.37 3.03 3.07
N GLY A 4 -4.57 4.11 3.84
CA GLY A 4 -5.85 4.52 4.42
C GLY A 4 -5.92 4.32 5.95
N SER A 5 -6.93 4.92 6.58
CA SER A 5 -7.32 4.61 7.97
C SER A 5 -7.89 3.19 8.06
N LEU A 6 -7.85 2.60 9.25
CA LEU A 6 -8.53 1.33 9.54
C LEU A 6 -10.04 1.51 9.74
N GLU A 7 -10.50 2.76 9.89
CA GLU A 7 -11.92 3.14 9.98
C GLU A 7 -12.72 2.72 8.75
N ASN A 8 -14.03 2.59 8.97
CA ASN A 8 -14.97 2.30 7.91
C ASN A 8 -15.03 3.47 6.90
N LEU A 9 -15.26 3.14 5.63
CA LEU A 9 -15.38 4.11 4.56
C LEU A 9 -16.81 4.63 4.47
N GLY A 10 -16.99 5.95 4.56
CA GLY A 10 -18.28 6.63 4.41
C GLY A 10 -18.70 6.79 2.94
N LEU A 11 -18.93 5.68 2.23
CA LEU A 11 -19.28 5.69 0.81
C LEU A 11 -20.72 6.20 0.58
N GLY A 12 -20.88 7.27 -0.20
CA GLY A 12 -22.14 8.02 -0.34
C GLY A 12 -23.29 7.30 -1.06
N ASP A 13 -22.99 6.20 -1.77
CA ASP A 13 -23.93 5.40 -2.56
C ASP A 13 -24.26 4.04 -1.91
N VAL A 14 -23.79 3.80 -0.69
CA VAL A 14 -24.04 2.56 0.04
C VAL A 14 -25.05 2.80 1.15
N THR A 15 -26.06 1.93 1.24
CA THR A 15 -27.23 2.06 2.13
C THR A 15 -26.88 2.17 3.62
N ASP A 16 -25.70 1.70 4.01
CA ASP A 16 -25.12 1.89 5.35
C ASP A 16 -23.64 2.27 5.25
N ALA A 17 -23.41 3.48 4.74
CA ALA A 17 -22.09 4.07 4.53
C ALA A 17 -21.19 4.02 5.78
N THR A 18 -21.75 4.05 7.00
CA THR A 18 -20.95 4.07 8.23
C THR A 18 -20.36 2.71 8.62
N LEU A 19 -20.82 1.61 8.00
CA LEU A 19 -20.44 0.25 8.36
C LEU A 19 -19.55 -0.46 7.34
N GLN A 20 -19.16 0.17 6.23
CA GLN A 20 -18.33 -0.48 5.22
C GLN A 20 -16.86 -0.56 5.66
N PRO A 21 -16.32 -1.75 5.99
CA PRO A 21 -14.94 -1.85 6.41
C PRO A 21 -13.99 -1.42 5.30
N ASN A 22 -12.93 -0.68 5.65
CA ASN A 22 -11.83 -0.42 4.71
C ASN A 22 -11.00 -1.69 4.49
N PHE A 23 -11.49 -2.57 3.62
CA PHE A 23 -10.85 -3.86 3.35
C PHE A 23 -9.42 -3.74 2.85
N VAL A 24 -9.07 -2.67 2.12
CA VAL A 24 -7.70 -2.46 1.61
C VAL A 24 -6.71 -2.24 2.75
N ALA A 25 -7.04 -1.42 3.75
CA ALA A 25 -6.16 -1.16 4.88
C ALA A 25 -5.96 -2.42 5.74
N HIS A 26 -7.04 -3.17 6.00
CA HIS A 26 -6.98 -4.44 6.73
C HIS A 26 -6.25 -5.53 5.95
N ALA A 27 -6.43 -5.61 4.63
CA ALA A 27 -5.73 -6.56 3.78
C ALA A 27 -4.23 -6.26 3.68
N ALA A 28 -3.84 -4.98 3.63
CA ALA A 28 -2.43 -4.59 3.67
C ALA A 28 -1.78 -5.03 4.99
N ARG A 29 -2.46 -4.85 6.12
CA ARG A 29 -1.99 -5.37 7.42
C ARG A 29 -1.88 -6.90 7.40
N ALA A 30 -2.93 -7.60 6.96
CA ALA A 30 -2.94 -9.06 6.89
C ALA A 30 -1.83 -9.60 5.98
N TYR A 31 -1.50 -8.90 4.89
CA TYR A 31 -0.40 -9.23 3.99
C TYR A 31 0.95 -9.23 4.73
N TYR A 32 1.26 -8.15 5.47
CA TYR A 32 2.50 -8.06 6.24
C TYR A 32 2.53 -9.05 7.42
N ASP A 33 1.42 -9.18 8.17
CA ASP A 33 1.30 -10.12 9.29
C ASP A 33 1.49 -11.59 8.85
N ASN A 34 1.21 -11.90 7.57
CA ASN A 34 1.40 -13.23 7.01
C ASN A 34 2.74 -13.43 6.29
N GLY A 35 3.66 -12.47 6.35
CA GLY A 35 5.04 -12.59 5.87
C GLY A 35 5.33 -11.92 4.52
N GLY A 36 4.44 -11.05 4.05
CA GLY A 36 4.73 -10.15 2.94
C GLY A 36 5.80 -9.11 3.28
N SER A 37 6.56 -8.67 2.29
CA SER A 37 7.69 -7.74 2.47
C SER A 37 7.55 -6.42 1.70
N ARG A 38 6.96 -6.45 0.50
CA ARG A 38 6.78 -5.28 -0.36
C ARG A 38 5.39 -5.27 -0.97
N LEU A 39 4.61 -4.23 -0.66
CA LEU A 39 3.25 -4.06 -1.15
C LEU A 39 3.11 -2.76 -1.94
N TYR A 40 2.47 -2.86 -3.10
CA TYR A 40 1.95 -1.72 -3.85
C TYR A 40 0.44 -1.67 -3.67
N VAL A 41 -0.07 -0.48 -3.34
CA VAL A 41 -1.49 -0.25 -3.14
C VAL A 41 -1.93 0.88 -4.02
N VAL A 42 -3.01 0.66 -4.74
CA VAL A 42 -3.72 1.67 -5.51
C VAL A 42 -5.10 1.80 -4.90
N ARG A 43 -5.47 3.02 -4.51
CA ARG A 43 -6.85 3.35 -4.12
C ARG A 43 -7.57 3.81 -5.38
N ALA A 44 -8.58 3.07 -5.81
CA ALA A 44 -9.50 3.54 -6.84
C ALA A 44 -10.41 4.59 -6.20
N VAL A 45 -10.19 5.85 -6.55
CA VAL A 45 -10.91 6.99 -6.01
C VAL A 45 -11.76 7.58 -7.13
N ASN A 46 -13.05 7.78 -6.88
CA ASN A 46 -13.93 8.44 -7.84
C ASN A 46 -14.04 9.95 -7.60
N THR A 47 -14.72 10.63 -8.52
CA THR A 47 -14.91 12.08 -8.53
C THR A 47 -15.66 12.65 -7.33
N GLY A 48 -16.34 11.81 -6.53
CA GLY A 48 -17.04 12.22 -5.32
C GLY A 48 -16.15 12.33 -4.08
N ALA A 49 -14.91 11.82 -4.15
CA ALA A 49 -14.00 11.85 -3.00
C ALA A 49 -13.30 13.20 -2.88
N VAL A 50 -13.28 13.75 -1.66
CA VAL A 50 -12.76 15.10 -1.39
C VAL A 50 -11.70 15.03 -0.29
N ALA A 51 -10.62 15.78 -0.47
CA ALA A 51 -9.63 16.01 0.58
C ALA A 51 -10.06 17.20 1.44
N SER A 52 -10.07 17.00 2.76
CA SER A 52 -10.36 18.05 3.73
C SER A 52 -9.42 19.24 3.57
N ARG A 53 -9.95 20.45 3.74
CA ARG A 53 -9.20 21.71 3.62
C ARG A 53 -9.78 22.73 4.58
N THR A 54 -8.92 23.38 5.35
CA THR A 54 -9.31 24.49 6.23
C THR A 54 -8.29 25.62 6.15
N LEU A 55 -8.78 26.86 6.12
CA LEU A 55 -7.96 28.07 6.11
C LEU A 55 -7.38 28.34 7.50
N ILE A 56 -6.13 28.78 7.56
CA ILE A 56 -5.47 29.33 8.76
C ILE A 56 -5.72 30.84 8.85
N THR A 57 -5.69 31.54 7.72
CA THR A 57 -5.92 32.99 7.60
C THR A 57 -7.01 33.30 6.57
N GLY A 58 -7.75 34.40 6.77
CA GLY A 58 -8.59 35.05 5.75
C GLY A 58 -9.82 34.26 5.25
N ALA A 59 -10.53 34.86 4.28
CA ALA A 59 -11.77 34.31 3.69
C ALA A 59 -11.72 34.12 2.15
N ALA A 60 -10.65 34.53 1.44
CA ALA A 60 -10.54 34.46 -0.04
C ALA A 60 -9.29 33.70 -0.53
N ASP A 61 -9.45 32.81 -1.51
CA ASP A 61 -8.51 31.69 -1.78
C ASP A 61 -7.10 32.00 -2.32
N ALA A 62 -6.86 33.14 -2.97
CA ALA A 62 -5.57 33.40 -3.65
C ALA A 62 -4.45 33.90 -2.72
N ASP A 63 -4.80 34.48 -1.56
CA ASP A 63 -3.88 35.12 -0.62
C ASP A 63 -3.91 34.50 0.78
N ASN A 64 -4.34 33.25 0.91
CA ASN A 64 -4.51 32.62 2.23
C ASN A 64 -3.44 31.57 2.56
N ALA A 65 -3.20 31.40 3.86
CA ALA A 65 -2.55 30.23 4.40
C ALA A 65 -3.60 29.15 4.70
N PHE A 66 -3.38 27.90 4.29
CA PHE A 66 -4.31 26.80 4.56
C PHE A 66 -3.58 25.50 4.81
N ILE A 67 -4.29 24.56 5.45
CA ILE A 67 -3.90 23.16 5.55
C ILE A 67 -4.92 22.30 4.82
N ARG A 68 -4.41 21.32 4.07
CA ARG A 68 -5.22 20.37 3.31
C ARG A 68 -4.72 18.95 3.56
N ALA A 69 -5.64 17.99 3.68
CA ALA A 69 -5.28 16.59 3.62
C ALA A 69 -4.58 16.25 2.30
N ARG A 70 -3.56 15.40 2.38
CA ARG A 70 -2.81 14.95 1.21
C ARG A 70 -3.65 14.04 0.32
N PHE A 71 -4.49 13.22 0.92
CA PHE A 71 -5.32 12.24 0.23
C PHE A 71 -6.80 12.55 0.48
N PRO A 72 -7.69 12.25 -0.48
CA PRO A 72 -9.11 12.32 -0.25
C PRO A 72 -9.58 11.22 0.71
N GLY A 73 -10.67 11.51 1.41
CA GLY A 73 -11.32 10.60 2.34
C GLY A 73 -11.69 11.21 3.68
N ALA A 74 -12.73 10.67 4.31
CA ALA A 74 -13.19 11.10 5.62
C ALA A 74 -12.18 10.78 6.73
N ALA A 75 -11.37 9.73 6.51
CA ALA A 75 -10.24 9.33 7.35
C ALA A 75 -9.19 10.43 7.58
N TYR A 76 -9.11 11.42 6.69
CA TYR A 76 -8.17 12.54 6.79
C TYR A 76 -8.83 13.82 7.33
N ASN A 77 -10.04 13.70 7.87
CA ASN A 77 -10.57 14.69 8.80
C ASN A 77 -9.85 14.55 10.15
N GLY A 78 -9.87 15.62 10.94
CA GLY A 78 -9.22 15.60 12.25
C GLY A 78 -8.97 16.99 12.80
N GLN A 79 -7.88 17.12 13.54
CA GLN A 79 -7.48 18.32 14.26
C GLN A 79 -6.05 18.67 13.91
N VAL A 80 -5.79 19.95 13.70
CA VAL A 80 -4.44 20.49 13.65
C VAL A 80 -4.26 21.42 14.82
N LEU A 81 -3.29 21.10 15.69
CA LEU A 81 -2.94 21.88 16.86
C LEU A 81 -1.68 22.67 16.56
N PHE A 82 -1.77 23.98 16.69
CA PHE A 82 -0.63 24.87 16.60
C PHE A 82 -0.17 25.28 17.98
N ARG A 83 1.13 25.22 18.23
CA ARG A 83 1.75 25.70 19.46
C ARG A 83 2.86 26.68 19.10
N THR A 84 2.78 27.89 19.64
CA THR A 84 3.89 28.84 19.53
C THR A 84 4.82 28.64 20.72
N ALA A 85 6.11 28.43 20.46
CA ALA A 85 7.13 28.37 21.49
C ALA A 85 8.05 29.60 21.38
N ALA A 86 8.36 30.19 22.52
CA ALA A 86 9.25 31.34 22.65
C ALA A 86 10.61 30.87 23.18
N ARG A 87 11.69 31.28 22.52
CA ARG A 87 13.07 31.03 22.95
C ARG A 87 13.75 32.36 23.25
N PRO A 88 14.35 32.56 24.44
CA PRO A 88 15.07 33.78 24.75
C PRO A 88 16.09 34.12 23.66
N ALA A 89 16.07 35.37 23.20
CA ALA A 89 16.90 35.85 22.13
C ALA A 89 17.89 36.91 22.63
N THR A 90 19.16 36.73 22.25
CA THR A 90 20.22 37.72 22.39
C THR A 90 20.72 38.14 21.01
N VAL A 91 21.49 39.22 20.92
CA VAL A 91 22.13 39.66 19.66
C VAL A 91 22.90 38.51 18.99
N ARG A 92 23.57 37.65 19.79
CA ARG A 92 24.27 36.45 19.30
C ARG A 92 23.32 35.47 18.63
N THR A 93 22.17 35.18 19.23
CA THR A 93 21.21 34.22 18.64
C THR A 93 20.56 34.77 17.37
N LEU A 94 20.32 36.09 17.31
CA LEU A 94 19.79 36.74 16.12
C LEU A 94 20.77 36.70 14.94
N ALA A 95 22.07 36.80 15.22
CA ALA A 95 23.12 36.71 14.20
C ALA A 95 23.10 35.37 13.45
N THR A 96 22.67 34.29 14.11
CA THR A 96 22.55 32.94 13.53
C THR A 96 21.14 32.57 13.08
N ALA A 97 20.15 33.46 13.27
CA ALA A 97 18.77 33.18 12.91
C ALA A 97 18.61 33.17 11.37
N PRO A 98 17.99 32.13 10.80
CA PRO A 98 17.73 32.07 9.37
C PRO A 98 16.75 33.16 8.91
N ALA A 99 16.79 33.49 7.62
CA ALA A 99 15.85 34.43 7.01
C ALA A 99 14.39 33.99 7.25
N GLY A 100 13.49 34.93 7.54
CA GLY A 100 12.09 34.63 7.83
C GLY A 100 11.84 34.09 9.25
N SER A 101 12.83 34.15 10.14
CA SER A 101 12.61 34.00 11.58
C SER A 101 11.78 35.16 12.13
N LEU A 102 10.96 34.86 13.14
CA LEU A 102 10.09 35.85 13.79
C LEU A 102 10.59 36.11 15.23
N LEU A 103 10.74 37.37 15.58
CA LEU A 103 11.21 37.84 16.88
C LEU A 103 10.09 38.65 17.54
N GLY A 104 9.68 38.25 18.74
CA GLY A 104 8.80 39.07 19.58
C GLY A 104 9.62 39.81 20.64
N ILE A 105 9.50 41.13 20.70
CA ILE A 105 10.06 41.96 21.75
C ILE A 105 8.92 42.53 22.57
N THR A 106 8.89 42.22 23.86
CA THR A 106 7.89 42.72 24.79
C THR A 106 8.52 43.74 25.73
N VAL A 107 7.91 44.93 25.80
CA VAL A 107 8.27 46.00 26.76
C VAL A 107 7.01 46.39 27.53
N GLY A 108 7.00 46.15 28.84
CA GLY A 108 5.77 46.22 29.63
C GLY A 108 4.74 45.22 29.11
N ASP A 109 3.56 45.69 28.72
CA ASP A 109 2.46 44.86 28.20
C ASP A 109 2.36 44.86 26.65
N THR A 110 3.28 45.54 25.96
CA THR A 110 3.24 45.67 24.49
C THR A 110 4.26 44.75 23.83
N GLU A 111 3.79 43.81 23.01
CA GLU A 111 4.63 42.96 22.15
C GLU A 111 4.73 43.59 20.76
N THR A 112 5.95 43.80 20.27
CA THR A 112 6.24 44.17 18.87
C THR A 112 6.94 43.02 18.17
N LEU A 113 6.42 42.63 17.00
CA LEU A 113 6.98 41.56 16.19
C LEU A 113 7.93 42.10 15.13
N TYR A 114 9.03 41.39 14.91
CA TYR A 114 10.00 41.66 13.86
C TYR A 114 10.27 40.38 13.05
N THR A 115 10.54 40.52 11.76
CA THR A 115 11.00 39.45 10.87
C THR A 115 12.36 39.83 10.28
N GLY A 116 13.23 38.86 10.04
CA GLY A 116 14.56 39.17 9.57
C GLY A 116 15.56 38.03 9.64
N SER A 117 16.83 38.39 9.48
CA SER A 117 17.99 37.53 9.73
C SER A 117 19.24 38.34 10.02
N GLY A 118 20.16 37.74 10.77
CA GLY A 118 21.43 38.36 11.08
C GLY A 118 21.24 39.70 11.81
N ALA A 119 21.73 40.78 11.20
CA ALA A 119 21.64 42.14 11.73
C ALA A 119 20.41 42.93 11.24
N SER A 120 19.60 42.38 10.32
CA SER A 120 18.51 43.09 9.65
C SER A 120 17.16 42.53 10.09
N TRP A 121 16.42 43.31 10.87
CA TRP A 121 15.11 42.96 11.42
C TRP A 121 14.14 44.13 11.23
N THR A 122 12.98 43.90 10.66
CA THR A 122 11.95 44.91 10.42
C THR A 122 10.61 44.47 11.01
N ASN A 123 9.80 45.42 11.47
CA ASN A 123 8.43 45.14 11.90
C ASN A 123 7.44 45.29 10.74
N ALA A 124 6.15 45.05 11.01
CA ALA A 124 5.08 45.15 10.01
C ALA A 124 4.87 46.57 9.42
N ALA A 125 5.47 47.60 10.01
CA ALA A 125 5.45 48.98 9.50
C ALA A 125 6.78 49.38 8.84
N ASP A 126 7.59 48.39 8.43
CA ASP A 126 8.93 48.54 7.85
C ASP A 126 9.94 49.29 8.73
N ALA A 127 9.69 49.39 10.04
CA ALA A 127 10.62 50.01 10.98
C ALA A 127 11.72 49.01 11.38
N ALA A 128 12.97 49.40 11.15
CA ALA A 128 14.13 48.58 11.47
C ALA A 128 14.45 48.56 12.98
N LEU A 129 14.77 47.37 13.50
CA LEU A 129 15.30 47.20 14.84
C LEU A 129 16.79 47.55 14.85
N SER A 130 17.17 48.55 15.65
CA SER A 130 18.59 48.89 15.82
C SER A 130 19.28 47.90 16.76
N LEU A 131 20.30 47.21 16.25
CA LEU A 131 21.21 46.35 17.03
C LEU A 131 22.60 46.99 17.23
N VAL A 132 22.79 48.22 16.73
CA VAL A 132 24.08 48.90 16.71
C VAL A 132 24.54 49.22 18.14
N GLY A 133 25.78 48.86 18.47
CA GLY A 133 26.39 49.14 19.77
C GLY A 133 25.99 48.19 20.89
N LEU A 134 25.17 47.16 20.62
CA LEU A 134 24.81 46.14 21.59
C LEU A 134 25.86 45.03 21.66
N ALA A 135 26.18 44.56 22.88
CA ALA A 135 27.05 43.40 23.08
C ALA A 135 26.35 42.11 22.63
N PRO A 136 27.10 41.04 22.26
CA PRO A 136 26.50 39.78 21.79
C PRO A 136 25.49 39.14 22.76
N GLU A 137 25.68 39.29 24.06
CA GLU A 137 24.78 38.74 25.10
C GLU A 137 23.64 39.70 25.48
N ALA A 138 23.57 40.89 24.88
CA ALA A 138 22.52 41.85 25.18
C ALA A 138 21.16 41.40 24.62
N VAL A 139 20.09 41.73 25.34
CA VAL A 139 18.71 41.55 24.88
C VAL A 139 18.32 42.78 24.05
N PRO A 140 17.86 42.60 22.79
CA PRO A 140 17.43 43.71 21.95
C PRO A 140 16.12 44.33 22.45
N GLY A 141 15.90 45.62 22.18
CA GLY A 141 14.68 46.36 22.57
C GLY A 141 14.85 47.34 23.73
N GLY A 142 16.02 47.42 24.35
CA GLY A 142 16.33 48.37 25.42
C GLY A 142 16.07 47.85 26.84
N ALA A 143 16.16 48.73 27.83
CA ALA A 143 16.04 48.36 29.24
C ALA A 143 14.64 47.82 29.56
N GLY A 144 14.56 46.64 30.18
CA GLY A 144 13.29 45.99 30.53
C GLY A 144 12.63 45.21 29.40
N ALA A 145 13.23 45.15 28.21
CA ALA A 145 12.73 44.35 27.10
C ALA A 145 12.97 42.85 27.32
N VAL A 146 11.99 42.02 26.94
CA VAL A 146 12.13 40.57 26.81
C VAL A 146 12.03 40.23 25.33
N ALA A 147 13.11 39.73 24.74
CA ALA A 147 13.15 39.32 23.35
C ALA A 147 13.12 37.79 23.22
N ASN A 148 12.23 37.28 22.38
CA ASN A 148 12.11 35.86 22.10
C ASN A 148 12.00 35.56 20.61
N LEU A 149 12.82 34.62 20.12
CA LEU A 149 12.58 34.00 18.83
C LEU A 149 11.38 33.07 18.94
N LEU A 150 10.40 33.28 18.07
CA LEU A 150 9.18 32.52 18.01
C LEU A 150 9.34 31.38 17.02
N THR A 151 9.01 30.18 17.45
CA THR A 151 8.95 28.97 16.61
C THR A 151 7.56 28.36 16.68
N LEU A 152 7.15 27.71 15.60
CA LEU A 152 5.87 27.04 15.49
C LEU A 152 6.06 25.53 15.62
N ALA A 153 5.21 24.89 16.41
CA ALA A 153 4.99 23.46 16.38
C ALA A 153 3.59 23.16 15.87
N VAL A 154 3.46 22.13 15.06
CA VAL A 154 2.21 21.69 14.44
C VAL A 154 2.02 20.20 14.74
N ASP A 155 0.93 19.88 15.43
CA ASP A 155 0.51 18.49 15.65
C ASP A 155 -0.76 18.23 14.84
N VAL A 156 -0.70 17.28 13.91
CA VAL A 156 -1.85 16.85 13.11
C VAL A 156 -2.35 15.54 13.68
N ILE A 157 -3.57 15.53 14.16
CA ILE A 157 -4.25 14.38 14.74
C ILE A 157 -5.41 14.01 13.82
N ASP A 158 -5.38 12.83 13.21
CA ASP A 158 -6.49 12.35 12.39
C ASP A 158 -7.68 11.83 13.23
N ALA A 159 -8.77 11.46 12.56
CA ALA A 159 -10.01 10.99 13.20
C ALA A 159 -9.79 9.83 14.19
N ASP A 160 -8.91 8.88 13.87
CA ASP A 160 -8.63 7.74 14.76
C ASP A 160 -7.67 8.08 15.93
N GLY A 161 -7.14 9.30 15.97
CA GLY A 161 -6.21 9.80 17.01
C GLY A 161 -4.73 9.55 16.75
N TYR A 162 -4.30 9.26 15.51
CA TYR A 162 -2.87 9.21 15.20
C TYR A 162 -2.31 10.61 14.99
N ALA A 163 -1.23 10.92 15.69
CA ALA A 163 -0.60 12.23 15.70
C ALA A 163 0.70 12.24 14.89
N GLN A 164 0.89 13.26 14.06
CA GLN A 164 2.17 13.62 13.45
C GLN A 164 2.56 15.01 13.90
N SER A 165 3.79 15.16 14.36
CA SER A 165 4.28 16.41 14.96
C SER A 165 5.45 16.96 14.14
N TRP A 166 5.41 18.27 13.91
CA TRP A 166 6.51 19.05 13.34
C TRP A 166 6.84 20.18 14.29
N ASP A 167 8.04 20.14 14.87
CA ASP A 167 8.53 21.20 15.77
C ASP A 167 9.51 22.14 15.06
N GLU A 168 9.77 23.29 15.69
CA GLU A 168 10.77 24.28 15.28
C GLU A 168 10.56 24.82 13.85
N LEU A 169 9.30 24.99 13.45
CA LEU A 169 8.95 25.61 12.18
C LEU A 169 9.07 27.14 12.24
N GLY A 170 9.45 27.73 11.12
CA GLY A 170 9.48 29.18 10.94
C GLY A 170 8.18 29.73 10.35
N PHE A 171 7.94 31.02 10.56
CA PHE A 171 6.74 31.70 10.09
C PHE A 171 6.89 32.31 8.70
N GLY A 172 8.06 32.90 8.38
CA GLY A 172 8.28 33.54 7.09
C GLY A 172 8.62 32.55 5.98
N ALA A 173 8.16 32.83 4.75
CA ALA A 173 8.45 32.01 3.56
C ALA A 173 9.96 31.76 3.28
N PRO A 174 10.89 32.70 3.53
CA PRO A 174 12.33 32.45 3.34
C PRO A 174 12.94 31.44 4.33
N HIS A 175 12.21 31.06 5.38
CA HIS A 175 12.73 30.18 6.42
C HIS A 175 12.93 28.76 5.87
N PRO A 176 14.09 28.12 6.10
CA PRO A 176 14.39 26.78 5.55
C PRO A 176 13.41 25.71 6.07
N ARG A 177 12.79 25.95 7.22
CA ARG A 177 11.72 25.14 7.82
C ARG A 177 10.40 25.90 7.92
N ALA A 178 10.08 26.76 6.95
CA ALA A 178 8.78 27.42 6.92
C ALA A 178 7.64 26.38 6.88
N LEU A 179 6.44 26.75 7.33
CA LEU A 179 5.28 25.86 7.35
C LEU A 179 5.04 25.20 5.97
N ALA A 180 5.03 26.00 4.89
CA ALA A 180 4.81 25.50 3.53
C ALA A 180 5.97 24.65 2.99
N THR A 181 7.19 24.82 3.52
CA THR A 181 8.37 24.03 3.13
C THR A 181 8.38 22.68 3.84
N ALA A 182 8.12 22.67 5.15
CA ALA A 182 8.07 21.45 5.95
C ALA A 182 6.86 20.57 5.58
N LEU A 183 5.73 21.21 5.27
CA LEU A 183 4.50 20.55 4.84
C LEU A 183 4.24 20.81 3.34
N ALA A 184 5.25 20.63 2.50
CA ALA A 184 5.12 20.87 1.06
C ALA A 184 4.06 19.98 0.39
N GLN A 185 3.40 20.54 -0.63
CA GLN A 185 2.47 19.78 -1.48
C GLN A 185 3.19 18.61 -2.16
N THR A 186 4.42 18.83 -2.63
CA THR A 186 5.29 17.83 -3.27
C THR A 186 6.62 17.71 -2.51
N PRO A 187 6.67 16.91 -1.42
CA PRO A 187 7.90 16.69 -0.67
C PRO A 187 8.99 16.06 -1.56
N ALA A 188 10.25 16.43 -1.33
CA ALA A 188 11.39 15.84 -2.05
C ALA A 188 11.59 14.35 -1.71
N ASN A 189 11.27 13.95 -0.48
CA ASN A 189 11.39 12.57 -0.02
C ASN A 189 10.10 11.79 -0.30
N ARG A 190 10.25 10.59 -0.87
CA ARG A 190 9.12 9.68 -1.12
C ARG A 190 8.43 9.23 0.18
N ALA A 191 9.18 9.09 1.27
CA ALA A 191 8.63 8.74 2.57
C ALA A 191 7.64 9.81 3.05
N ASP A 192 8.00 11.09 2.93
CA ASP A 192 7.14 12.22 3.31
C ASP A 192 5.94 12.34 2.37
N ALA A 193 6.14 12.11 1.07
CA ALA A 193 5.05 12.13 0.09
C ALA A 193 3.98 11.04 0.35
N LEU A 194 4.35 9.92 0.97
CA LEU A 194 3.43 8.83 1.33
C LEU A 194 2.94 8.91 2.78
N GLY A 195 3.77 9.42 3.68
CA GLY A 195 3.56 9.40 5.13
C GLY A 195 2.87 10.64 5.67
N ASN A 196 3.09 11.82 5.07
CA ASN A 196 2.51 13.07 5.57
C ASN A 196 1.01 13.10 5.31
N LEU A 197 0.22 13.21 6.38
CA LEU A 197 -1.24 13.25 6.27
C LEU A 197 -1.76 14.53 5.62
N VAL A 198 -1.03 15.62 5.77
CA VAL A 198 -1.41 16.94 5.28
C VAL A 198 -0.29 17.61 4.51
N TRP A 199 -0.65 18.69 3.84
CA TRP A 199 0.26 19.70 3.32
C TRP A 199 -0.31 21.08 3.62
N ALA A 200 0.57 22.08 3.65
CA ALA A 200 0.21 23.46 3.89
C ALA A 200 0.63 24.34 2.71
N GLN A 201 -0.18 25.35 2.42
CA GLN A 201 0.19 26.43 1.53
C GLN A 201 0.18 27.72 2.32
N VAL A 202 1.13 28.60 2.03
CA VAL A 202 1.14 29.99 2.49
C VAL A 202 1.18 30.83 1.22
N GLY A 203 0.10 31.57 0.94
CA GLY A 203 0.01 32.43 -0.24
C GLY A 203 1.07 33.53 -0.23
N SER A 204 1.40 34.08 -1.40
CA SER A 204 2.42 35.14 -1.52
C SER A 204 2.05 36.43 -0.81
N GLY A 205 0.76 36.66 -0.54
CA GLY A 205 0.27 37.78 0.27
C GLY A 205 0.46 37.59 1.78
N VAL A 206 0.70 36.37 2.26
CA VAL A 206 0.81 36.07 3.70
C VAL A 206 2.25 36.12 4.16
N ASP A 207 2.58 37.13 4.94
CA ASP A 207 3.86 37.21 5.62
C ASP A 207 3.87 36.48 6.99
N GLY A 208 5.03 36.50 7.66
CA GLY A 208 5.15 35.87 8.97
C GLY A 208 4.28 36.50 10.06
N PHE A 209 3.93 37.78 9.94
CA PHE A 209 3.09 38.52 10.90
C PHE A 209 1.63 38.13 10.75
N GLU A 210 1.13 38.06 9.51
CA GLU A 210 -0.23 37.62 9.23
C GLU A 210 -0.44 36.15 9.62
N LEU A 211 0.55 35.29 9.37
CA LEU A 211 0.47 33.88 9.73
C LEU A 211 0.36 33.68 11.24
N ILE A 212 1.20 34.34 12.04
CA ILE A 212 1.12 34.23 13.51
C ILE A 212 -0.17 34.85 14.06
N ALA A 213 -0.63 35.96 13.48
CA ALA A 213 -1.90 36.59 13.87
C ALA A 213 -3.07 35.64 13.61
N GLY A 214 -3.13 34.99 12.44
CA GLY A 214 -4.13 33.98 12.11
C GLY A 214 -4.12 32.81 13.09
N ILE A 215 -2.94 32.25 13.36
CA ILE A 215 -2.80 31.14 14.33
C ILE A 215 -3.26 31.55 15.73
N ARG A 216 -2.91 32.76 16.19
CA ARG A 216 -3.33 33.27 17.52
C ARG A 216 -4.84 33.53 17.60
N ALA A 217 -5.48 33.85 16.48
CA ALA A 217 -6.93 34.05 16.39
C ALA A 217 -7.74 32.74 16.41
N LEU A 218 -7.10 31.59 16.16
CA LEU A 218 -7.76 30.29 16.25
C LEU A 218 -8.25 29.99 17.69
N PRO A 219 -9.33 29.20 17.84
CA PRO A 219 -9.82 28.77 19.14
C PRO A 219 -8.72 28.16 20.02
N ALA A 220 -8.64 28.60 21.28
CA ALA A 220 -7.76 27.99 22.28
C ALA A 220 -8.31 26.62 22.70
N VAL A 221 -7.42 25.65 22.93
CA VAL A 221 -7.81 24.36 23.52
C VAL A 221 -8.13 24.55 24.99
N VAL A 222 -9.37 24.29 25.38
CA VAL A 222 -9.85 24.46 26.77
C VAL A 222 -9.07 23.55 27.71
N GLY A 223 -8.49 24.13 28.77
CA GLY A 223 -7.74 23.40 29.79
C GLY A 223 -6.29 23.04 29.40
N ASP A 224 -5.80 23.49 28.25
CA ASP A 224 -4.42 23.23 27.81
C ASP A 224 -3.46 24.32 28.29
N SER A 225 -2.57 23.97 29.22
CA SER A 225 -1.54 24.89 29.73
C SER A 225 -0.44 25.20 28.71
N ALA A 226 -0.33 24.40 27.65
CA ALA A 226 0.64 24.61 26.56
C ALA A 226 0.20 25.69 25.56
N GLY A 227 -1.02 26.26 25.72
CA GLY A 227 -1.51 27.36 24.90
C GLY A 227 -1.77 26.98 23.44
N ARG A 228 -2.11 25.71 23.17
CA ARG A 228 -2.37 25.24 21.80
C ARG A 228 -3.62 25.87 21.20
N ARG A 229 -3.56 26.05 19.89
CA ARG A 229 -4.59 26.62 19.03
C ARG A 229 -5.14 25.54 18.11
N LEU A 230 -6.46 25.39 18.06
CA LEU A 230 -7.13 24.31 17.34
C LEU A 230 -7.64 24.79 15.99
N LEU A 231 -7.26 24.07 14.94
CA LEU A 231 -7.87 24.14 13.61
C LEU A 231 -8.54 22.79 13.31
N LEU A 232 -9.85 22.81 13.07
CA LEU A 232 -10.58 21.61 12.66
C LEU A 232 -10.38 21.37 11.17
N LEU A 233 -9.87 20.19 10.82
CA LEU A 233 -9.73 19.75 9.45
C LEU A 233 -10.96 18.91 9.08
N SER A 234 -11.84 19.45 8.25
CA SER A 234 -13.14 18.84 7.91
C SER A 234 -13.45 18.93 6.42
N GLY A 235 -14.57 18.32 5.99
CA GLY A 235 -15.01 18.31 4.60
C GLY A 235 -14.35 17.24 3.72
N GLY A 236 -13.51 16.37 4.30
CA GLY A 236 -13.01 15.18 3.61
C GLY A 236 -14.12 14.15 3.45
N LEU A 237 -14.27 13.61 2.24
CA LEU A 237 -15.31 12.64 1.85
C LEU A 237 -14.66 11.46 1.13
N ASP A 238 -15.13 10.24 1.40
CA ASP A 238 -14.64 9.02 0.73
C ASP A 238 -15.17 8.84 -0.69
N GLY A 239 -16.21 9.60 -1.07
CA GLY A 239 -16.86 9.50 -2.37
C GLY A 239 -17.83 8.32 -2.43
N ASN A 240 -18.07 7.80 -3.64
CA ASN A 240 -18.92 6.63 -3.85
C ASN A 240 -18.10 5.33 -3.88
N ALA A 241 -18.73 4.17 -4.02
CA ALA A 241 -18.03 2.95 -4.35
C ALA A 241 -17.29 3.09 -5.72
N PRO A 242 -16.13 2.43 -5.90
CA PRO A 242 -15.46 2.41 -7.19
C PRO A 242 -16.35 1.72 -8.23
N ILE A 243 -16.33 2.24 -9.46
CA ILE A 243 -17.21 1.79 -10.53
C ILE A 243 -16.56 0.72 -11.41
N THR A 244 -17.39 0.06 -12.20
CA THR A 244 -16.94 -0.67 -13.38
C THR A 244 -16.70 0.29 -14.54
N GLY A 245 -15.65 0.05 -15.32
CA GLY A 245 -15.26 0.95 -16.40
C GLY A 245 -13.98 0.53 -17.12
N ALA A 246 -13.62 1.27 -18.15
CA ALA A 246 -12.37 1.14 -18.89
C ALA A 246 -11.17 1.64 -18.07
N GLU A 247 -9.95 1.35 -18.56
CA GLU A 247 -8.70 1.83 -17.93
C GLU A 247 -8.56 3.36 -17.94
N THR A 248 -9.32 4.04 -18.79
CA THR A 248 -9.38 5.50 -18.88
C THR A 248 -10.38 6.13 -17.93
N ASP A 249 -11.27 5.33 -17.34
CA ASP A 249 -12.37 5.83 -16.51
C ASP A 249 -11.85 6.01 -15.09
N GLU A 250 -11.71 7.28 -14.66
CA GLU A 250 -11.24 7.62 -13.32
C GLU A 250 -12.15 6.98 -12.25
N GLY A 251 -11.53 6.38 -11.23
CA GLY A 251 -12.24 5.66 -10.18
C GLY A 251 -12.69 4.25 -10.55
N SER A 252 -12.41 3.76 -11.77
CA SER A 252 -12.64 2.36 -12.13
C SER A 252 -11.54 1.44 -11.59
N TYR A 253 -11.90 0.18 -11.30
CA TYR A 253 -10.90 -0.84 -10.96
C TYR A 253 -9.91 -1.10 -12.10
N ALA A 254 -10.36 -1.02 -13.35
CA ALA A 254 -9.50 -1.20 -14.51
C ALA A 254 -8.42 -0.11 -14.59
N ALA A 255 -8.75 1.15 -14.33
CA ALA A 255 -7.78 2.25 -14.23
C ALA A 255 -6.79 2.02 -13.07
N GLY A 256 -7.31 1.55 -11.92
CA GLY A 256 -6.48 1.15 -10.78
C GLY A 256 -5.45 0.09 -11.16
N PHE A 257 -5.87 -0.99 -11.82
CA PHE A 257 -4.96 -2.05 -12.29
C PHE A 257 -4.02 -1.58 -13.40
N ALA A 258 -4.46 -0.69 -14.28
CA ALA A 258 -3.64 -0.11 -15.33
C ALA A 258 -2.40 0.59 -14.73
N SER A 259 -2.58 1.34 -13.64
CA SER A 259 -1.48 2.01 -12.94
C SER A 259 -0.42 1.04 -12.37
N LEU A 260 -0.81 -0.20 -12.06
CA LEU A 260 0.11 -1.25 -11.62
C LEU A 260 0.86 -1.91 -12.79
N SER A 261 0.48 -1.66 -14.04
CA SER A 261 1.08 -2.33 -15.20
C SER A 261 2.53 -1.88 -15.44
N ALA A 262 2.88 -0.65 -15.04
CA ALA A 262 4.25 -0.14 -15.13
C ALA A 262 5.21 -0.76 -14.11
N LEU A 263 4.69 -1.48 -13.11
CA LEU A 263 5.49 -2.11 -12.06
C LEU A 263 5.84 -3.56 -12.44
N GLU A 264 7.07 -3.79 -12.87
CA GLU A 264 7.53 -5.12 -13.32
C GLU A 264 7.77 -6.13 -12.18
N ASP A 265 7.77 -5.68 -10.92
CA ASP A 265 8.06 -6.49 -9.74
C ASP A 265 6.81 -7.02 -9.02
N VAL A 266 5.62 -6.78 -9.57
CA VAL A 266 4.36 -7.30 -9.03
C VAL A 266 4.09 -8.69 -9.59
N SER A 267 4.08 -9.71 -8.72
CA SER A 267 3.80 -11.11 -9.09
C SER A 267 2.44 -11.63 -8.59
N ILE A 268 1.82 -10.93 -7.64
CA ILE A 268 0.53 -11.29 -7.02
C ILE A 268 -0.34 -10.06 -7.04
N VAL A 269 -1.60 -10.20 -7.48
CA VAL A 269 -2.56 -9.10 -7.53
C VAL A 269 -3.89 -9.54 -6.91
N ALA A 270 -4.52 -8.62 -6.18
CA ALA A 270 -5.79 -8.84 -5.51
C ALA A 270 -6.63 -7.55 -5.50
N ALA A 271 -7.93 -7.69 -5.32
CA ALA A 271 -8.86 -6.59 -5.06
C ALA A 271 -9.62 -6.86 -3.75
N PRO A 272 -8.98 -6.66 -2.58
CA PRO A 272 -9.54 -7.10 -1.31
C PRO A 272 -10.91 -6.48 -1.03
N GLY A 273 -11.90 -7.34 -0.83
CA GLY A 273 -13.26 -6.92 -0.47
C GLY A 273 -14.11 -6.51 -1.67
N SER A 274 -13.58 -6.55 -2.89
CA SER A 274 -14.36 -6.23 -4.09
C SER A 274 -15.54 -7.18 -4.31
N SER A 275 -15.46 -8.39 -3.75
CA SER A 275 -16.53 -9.39 -3.76
C SER A 275 -17.74 -9.00 -2.90
N ALA A 276 -17.62 -8.01 -2.02
CA ALA A 276 -18.75 -7.48 -1.24
C ALA A 276 -19.59 -6.43 -1.99
N TYR A 277 -19.10 -5.90 -3.11
CA TYR A 277 -19.81 -4.91 -3.92
C TYR A 277 -20.77 -5.55 -4.94
N ALA A 278 -21.76 -4.78 -5.39
CA ALA A 278 -22.73 -5.22 -6.41
C ALA A 278 -22.05 -5.65 -7.73
N ASP A 279 -21.05 -4.87 -8.15
CA ASP A 279 -20.30 -5.02 -9.40
C ASP A 279 -19.16 -6.04 -9.35
N GLN A 280 -19.08 -6.84 -8.28
CA GLN A 280 -18.03 -7.84 -8.03
C GLN A 280 -17.60 -8.69 -9.24
N GLN A 281 -18.52 -9.07 -10.13
CA GLN A 281 -18.22 -9.94 -11.27
C GLN A 281 -17.36 -9.22 -12.30
N ALA A 282 -17.69 -7.97 -12.59
CA ALA A 282 -16.93 -7.16 -13.52
C ALA A 282 -15.57 -6.78 -12.93
N ILE A 283 -15.50 -6.51 -11.61
CA ILE A 283 -14.22 -6.27 -10.92
C ILE A 283 -13.34 -7.52 -10.95
N GLN A 284 -13.91 -8.70 -10.68
CA GLN A 284 -13.23 -9.98 -10.78
C GLN A 284 -12.72 -10.23 -12.20
N GLY A 285 -13.54 -9.95 -13.23
CA GLY A 285 -13.14 -10.04 -14.63
C GLY A 285 -11.98 -9.10 -14.98
N ALA A 286 -12.00 -7.85 -14.51
CA ALA A 286 -10.92 -6.88 -14.72
C ALA A 286 -9.61 -7.33 -14.04
N LEU A 287 -9.69 -7.89 -12.83
CA LEU A 287 -8.55 -8.42 -12.09
C LEU A 287 -7.93 -9.64 -12.80
N ILE A 288 -8.76 -10.58 -13.27
CA ILE A 288 -8.31 -11.73 -14.07
C ILE A 288 -7.66 -11.25 -15.37
N GLY A 289 -8.35 -10.39 -16.12
CA GLY A 289 -7.86 -9.85 -17.39
C GLY A 289 -6.54 -9.08 -17.23
N HIS A 290 -6.32 -8.43 -16.10
CA HIS A 290 -5.03 -7.80 -15.77
C HIS A 290 -3.91 -8.82 -15.56
N ALA A 291 -4.18 -9.92 -14.84
CA ALA A 291 -3.21 -10.98 -14.63
C ALA A 291 -2.87 -11.77 -15.91
N GLU A 292 -3.83 -11.88 -16.84
CA GLU A 292 -3.70 -12.61 -18.11
C GLU A 292 -2.93 -11.87 -19.21
N ARG A 293 -2.65 -10.57 -19.05
CA ARG A 293 -1.97 -9.81 -20.10
C ARG A 293 -0.57 -10.38 -20.36
N ARG A 294 -0.17 -10.29 -21.62
CA ARG A 294 1.15 -10.71 -22.07
C ARG A 294 2.23 -9.96 -21.29
N ARG A 295 3.23 -10.69 -20.80
CA ARG A 295 4.35 -10.17 -19.97
C ARG A 295 3.94 -9.54 -18.62
N SER A 296 2.72 -9.81 -18.13
CA SER A 296 2.35 -9.42 -16.76
C SER A 296 3.04 -10.28 -15.70
N TYR A 297 3.14 -11.60 -15.94
CA TYR A 297 3.71 -12.60 -15.01
C TYR A 297 3.07 -12.60 -13.61
N ARG A 298 1.74 -12.40 -13.53
CA ARG A 298 0.99 -12.25 -12.26
C ARG A 298 0.01 -13.39 -12.02
N ILE A 299 -0.40 -13.55 -10.77
CA ILE A 299 -1.55 -14.37 -10.40
C ILE A 299 -2.60 -13.52 -9.66
N ALA A 300 -3.85 -13.67 -10.05
CA ALA A 300 -5.00 -13.05 -9.40
C ALA A 300 -5.46 -13.91 -8.21
N VAL A 301 -5.47 -13.32 -7.02
CA VAL A 301 -6.06 -13.91 -5.81
C VAL A 301 -7.47 -13.35 -5.66
N LEU A 302 -8.46 -14.23 -5.79
CA LEU A 302 -9.88 -13.88 -5.80
C LEU A 302 -10.52 -14.23 -4.45
N ASP A 303 -11.38 -13.32 -3.99
CA ASP A 303 -12.20 -13.52 -2.80
C ASP A 303 -13.56 -14.12 -3.17
N SER A 304 -14.06 -15.06 -2.35
CA SER A 304 -15.48 -15.39 -2.37
C SER A 304 -16.31 -14.19 -1.92
N GLN A 305 -17.61 -14.21 -2.21
CA GLN A 305 -18.55 -13.30 -1.54
C GLN A 305 -18.64 -13.64 -0.04
N PRO A 306 -18.89 -12.63 0.82
CA PRO A 306 -19.19 -12.87 2.23
C PRO A 306 -20.54 -13.57 2.38
N HIS A 307 -20.74 -14.24 3.51
CA HIS A 307 -22.00 -14.88 3.93
C HIS A 307 -22.55 -15.92 2.95
N ARG A 308 -21.66 -16.63 2.25
CA ARG A 308 -22.03 -17.68 1.29
C ARG A 308 -21.86 -19.09 1.82
N THR A 309 -22.74 -19.96 1.36
CA THR A 309 -22.68 -21.39 1.66
C THR A 309 -21.69 -22.09 0.71
N PRO A 310 -21.22 -23.30 1.06
CA PRO A 310 -20.44 -24.13 0.14
C PRO A 310 -21.17 -24.43 -1.18
N GLY A 311 -22.51 -24.49 -1.19
CA GLY A 311 -23.28 -24.71 -2.42
C GLY A 311 -23.13 -23.55 -3.41
N ASP A 312 -23.18 -22.31 -2.91
CA ASP A 312 -23.05 -21.09 -3.71
C ASP A 312 -21.69 -20.98 -4.41
N MET A 313 -20.65 -21.54 -3.79
CA MET A 313 -19.29 -21.52 -4.35
C MET A 313 -19.17 -22.28 -5.67
N ARG A 314 -20.04 -23.29 -5.91
CA ARG A 314 -20.09 -23.96 -7.22
C ARG A 314 -20.54 -23.02 -8.33
N ILE A 315 -21.56 -22.20 -8.05
CA ILE A 315 -22.10 -21.22 -8.99
C ILE A 315 -21.06 -20.11 -9.22
N ALA A 316 -20.45 -19.60 -8.16
CA ALA A 316 -19.42 -18.58 -8.25
C ALA A 316 -18.22 -19.06 -9.08
N ARG A 317 -17.73 -20.28 -8.81
CA ARG A 317 -16.60 -20.87 -9.52
C ARG A 317 -16.92 -21.19 -10.98
N GLY A 318 -18.15 -21.59 -11.30
CA GLY A 318 -18.57 -21.88 -12.68
C GLY A 318 -18.54 -20.68 -13.64
N ARG A 319 -18.38 -19.46 -13.13
CA ARG A 319 -18.25 -18.22 -13.92
C ARG A 319 -16.82 -17.81 -14.22
N ILE A 320 -15.85 -18.53 -13.66
CA ILE A 320 -14.42 -18.22 -13.77
C ILE A 320 -13.80 -19.35 -14.56
N ASP A 321 -12.97 -19.06 -15.55
CA ASP A 321 -12.07 -20.07 -16.12
C ASP A 321 -10.76 -19.40 -16.52
N SER A 322 -9.77 -19.49 -15.65
CA SER A 322 -8.47 -18.87 -15.85
C SER A 322 -7.36 -19.67 -15.20
N LYS A 323 -6.29 -19.86 -15.96
CA LYS A 323 -5.02 -20.42 -15.44
C LYS A 323 -4.23 -19.43 -14.60
N TYR A 324 -4.66 -18.17 -14.50
CA TYR A 324 -3.98 -17.10 -13.75
C TYR A 324 -4.76 -16.64 -12.52
N ALA A 325 -5.82 -17.35 -12.12
CA ALA A 325 -6.65 -16.97 -11.00
C ALA A 325 -6.82 -18.09 -9.98
N ALA A 326 -6.95 -17.74 -8.70
CA ALA A 326 -7.22 -18.67 -7.61
C ALA A 326 -8.29 -18.10 -6.67
N LEU A 327 -9.38 -18.85 -6.46
CA LEU A 327 -10.50 -18.44 -5.63
C LEU A 327 -10.37 -19.01 -4.21
N TYR A 328 -10.49 -18.14 -3.20
CA TYR A 328 -10.38 -18.50 -1.79
C TYR A 328 -11.70 -18.31 -1.04
N TYR A 329 -12.03 -19.27 -0.19
CA TYR A 329 -13.25 -19.32 0.60
C TYR A 329 -12.98 -20.05 1.93
N PRO A 330 -13.62 -19.70 3.06
CA PRO A 330 -14.48 -18.54 3.30
C PRO A 330 -13.69 -17.31 3.77
N TRP A 331 -14.40 -16.26 4.21
CA TRP A 331 -13.78 -15.08 4.81
C TRP A 331 -13.14 -15.38 6.17
N VAL A 332 -12.14 -14.57 6.52
CA VAL A 332 -11.35 -14.71 7.74
C VAL A 332 -11.90 -13.76 8.80
N ILE A 333 -12.13 -14.28 9.99
CA ILE A 333 -12.58 -13.48 11.12
C ILE A 333 -11.36 -13.19 11.98
N ALA A 334 -11.05 -11.91 12.14
CA ALA A 334 -9.88 -11.43 12.87
C ALA A 334 -10.30 -10.51 14.02
N SER A 335 -9.39 -10.29 14.96
CA SER A 335 -9.56 -9.25 15.98
C SER A 335 -9.66 -7.89 15.31
N ASN A 336 -10.69 -7.11 15.64
CA ASN A 336 -10.85 -5.76 15.13
C ASN A 336 -9.83 -4.83 15.80
N PRO A 337 -8.89 -4.24 15.05
CA PRO A 337 -7.88 -3.36 15.65
C PRO A 337 -8.42 -2.02 16.13
N LEU A 338 -9.65 -1.67 15.76
CA LEU A 338 -10.34 -0.47 16.23
C LEU A 338 -11.05 -0.67 17.56
N ALA A 339 -11.24 -1.93 18.00
CA ALA A 339 -11.93 -2.21 19.26
C ALA A 339 -11.08 -1.73 20.45
N ARG A 340 -11.67 -0.93 21.34
CA ARG A 340 -11.00 -0.35 22.52
C ARG A 340 -11.86 -0.55 23.77
N PRO A 341 -11.26 -0.73 24.96
CA PRO A 341 -12.01 -0.74 26.22
C PRO A 341 -12.85 0.54 26.37
N GLY A 342 -14.15 0.40 26.65
CA GLY A 342 -15.09 1.53 26.80
C GLY A 342 -15.74 2.02 25.50
N ARG A 343 -15.45 1.40 24.34
CA ARG A 343 -16.12 1.64 23.06
C ARG A 343 -16.82 0.37 22.57
N ASP A 344 -17.91 0.02 23.23
CA ASP A 344 -18.71 -1.18 22.91
C ASP A 344 -19.50 -1.04 21.59
N ASP A 345 -19.53 0.17 21.01
CA ASP A 345 -20.05 0.46 19.67
C ASP A 345 -19.19 -0.15 18.55
N ILE A 346 -17.91 -0.45 18.83
CA ILE A 346 -16.99 -1.05 17.86
C ILE A 346 -16.90 -2.56 18.11
N PRO A 347 -17.31 -3.42 17.15
CA PRO A 347 -17.23 -4.86 17.30
C PRO A 347 -15.80 -5.34 17.58
N LYS A 348 -15.61 -6.30 18.48
CA LYS A 348 -14.30 -6.90 18.81
C LYS A 348 -13.72 -7.77 17.71
N GLU A 349 -14.58 -8.27 16.83
CA GLU A 349 -14.22 -9.11 15.69
C GLU A 349 -14.65 -8.44 14.39
N ILE A 350 -13.91 -8.69 13.31
CA ILE A 350 -14.22 -8.18 11.98
C ILE A 350 -14.04 -9.29 10.94
N ALA A 351 -14.96 -9.37 9.98
CA ALA A 351 -14.86 -10.26 8.84
C ALA A 351 -14.06 -9.60 7.72
N LEU A 352 -13.02 -10.28 7.25
CA LEU A 352 -12.10 -9.77 6.25
C LEU A 352 -11.96 -10.73 5.06
N PRO A 353 -11.79 -10.21 3.84
CA PRO A 353 -11.57 -11.01 2.65
C PRO A 353 -10.27 -11.83 2.77
N PRO A 354 -10.25 -13.07 2.26
CA PRO A 354 -9.07 -13.94 2.38
C PRO A 354 -7.86 -13.47 1.56
N SER A 355 -8.03 -12.68 0.50
CA SER A 355 -6.98 -12.31 -0.45
C SER A 355 -5.79 -11.60 0.20
N GLY A 356 -6.01 -10.73 1.20
CA GLY A 356 -4.93 -10.07 1.93
C GLY A 356 -4.04 -11.06 2.69
N PHE A 357 -4.66 -11.99 3.41
CA PHE A 357 -3.97 -13.06 4.15
C PHE A 357 -3.21 -13.98 3.20
N VAL A 358 -3.89 -14.47 2.17
CA VAL A 358 -3.33 -15.43 1.22
C VAL A 358 -2.19 -14.84 0.41
N SER A 359 -2.28 -13.57 0.00
CA SER A 359 -1.19 -12.89 -0.71
C SER A 359 0.07 -12.78 0.16
N GLY A 360 -0.09 -12.55 1.48
CA GLY A 360 1.01 -12.58 2.44
C GLY A 360 1.60 -13.99 2.60
N ILE A 361 0.72 -15.01 2.69
CA ILE A 361 1.13 -16.43 2.77
C ILE A 361 1.90 -16.87 1.53
N TYR A 362 1.47 -16.43 0.34
CA TYR A 362 2.19 -16.65 -0.92
C TYR A 362 3.63 -16.11 -0.82
N ALA A 363 3.78 -14.84 -0.43
CA ALA A 363 5.09 -14.21 -0.28
C ALA A 363 5.98 -14.93 0.76
N ARG A 364 5.38 -15.32 1.90
CA ARG A 364 6.08 -16.09 2.94
C ARG A 364 6.54 -17.45 2.42
N SER A 365 5.65 -18.18 1.76
CA SER A 365 5.91 -19.51 1.22
C SER A 365 7.05 -19.46 0.19
N ASP A 366 7.02 -18.48 -0.72
CA ASP A 366 8.05 -18.31 -1.73
C ASP A 366 9.42 -18.03 -1.11
N THR A 367 9.46 -17.12 -0.12
CA THR A 367 10.72 -16.75 0.55
C THR A 367 11.31 -17.91 1.35
N GLN A 368 10.46 -18.75 1.97
CA GLN A 368 10.93 -19.84 2.84
C GLN A 368 11.21 -21.15 2.10
N ARG A 369 10.49 -21.43 0.99
CA ARG A 369 10.46 -22.75 0.37
C ARG A 369 10.53 -22.72 -1.16
N GLY A 370 10.58 -21.54 -1.77
CA GLY A 370 10.55 -21.37 -3.22
C GLY A 370 9.14 -21.40 -3.81
N VAL A 371 8.99 -20.78 -4.98
CA VAL A 371 7.70 -20.57 -5.68
C VAL A 371 7.06 -21.90 -6.12
N TYR A 372 7.88 -22.93 -6.38
CA TYR A 372 7.45 -24.27 -6.78
C TYR A 372 6.70 -25.02 -5.67
N LYS A 373 6.82 -24.62 -4.40
CA LYS A 373 6.04 -25.20 -3.31
C LYS A 373 4.63 -24.60 -3.29
N ALA A 374 3.62 -25.47 -3.27
CA ALA A 374 2.22 -25.06 -3.15
C ALA A 374 1.97 -24.32 -1.81
N PRO A 375 1.39 -23.11 -1.84
CA PRO A 375 1.12 -22.31 -0.63
C PRO A 375 -0.14 -22.80 0.12
N ALA A 376 -0.25 -24.11 0.33
CA ALA A 376 -1.27 -24.78 1.12
C ALA A 376 -0.64 -25.42 2.36
N ASN A 377 -1.49 -25.83 3.31
CA ASN A 377 -1.09 -26.27 4.64
C ASN A 377 -0.32 -25.18 5.42
N GLU A 378 -0.59 -23.92 5.09
CA GLU A 378 0.02 -22.76 5.71
C GLU A 378 -0.90 -22.18 6.79
N VAL A 379 -0.32 -21.74 7.92
CA VAL A 379 -1.09 -21.11 8.99
C VAL A 379 -1.55 -19.72 8.56
N VAL A 380 -2.82 -19.41 8.80
CA VAL A 380 -3.40 -18.07 8.59
C VAL A 380 -3.19 -17.25 9.87
N THR A 381 -2.18 -16.39 9.88
CA THR A 381 -1.85 -15.58 11.06
C THR A 381 -2.89 -14.48 11.24
N GLY A 382 -3.34 -14.27 12.47
CA GLY A 382 -4.38 -13.30 12.82
C GLY A 382 -5.83 -13.81 12.68
N ALA A 383 -6.03 -15.03 12.16
CA ALA A 383 -7.35 -15.66 12.11
C ALA A 383 -7.77 -16.14 13.52
N LEU A 384 -8.88 -15.60 14.02
CA LEU A 384 -9.57 -16.13 15.21
C LEU A 384 -10.45 -17.32 14.85
N ARG A 385 -11.11 -17.23 13.69
CA ARG A 385 -11.90 -18.29 13.07
C ARG A 385 -12.15 -17.98 11.60
N PHE A 386 -12.81 -18.90 10.91
CA PHE A 386 -13.36 -18.66 9.60
C PHE A 386 -14.84 -18.34 9.70
N GLU A 387 -15.37 -17.65 8.69
CA GLU A 387 -16.80 -17.34 8.63
C GLU A 387 -17.67 -18.61 8.58
N SER A 388 -17.17 -19.67 7.95
CA SER A 388 -17.85 -20.96 7.87
C SER A 388 -16.85 -22.08 8.13
N ASP A 389 -17.20 -22.99 9.03
CA ASP A 389 -16.39 -24.18 9.27
C ASP A 389 -16.65 -25.21 8.16
N ILE A 390 -15.65 -25.39 7.30
CA ILE A 390 -15.73 -26.34 6.19
C ILE A 390 -15.35 -27.73 6.68
N ASN A 391 -16.25 -28.69 6.55
CA ASN A 391 -15.98 -30.09 6.87
C ASN A 391 -15.30 -30.82 5.69
N PHE A 392 -14.92 -32.08 5.91
CA PHE A 392 -14.21 -32.88 4.91
C PHE A 392 -15.06 -33.12 3.65
N ALA A 393 -16.32 -33.51 3.80
CA ALA A 393 -17.21 -33.78 2.67
C ALA A 393 -17.47 -32.53 1.82
N GLN A 394 -17.65 -31.36 2.45
CA GLN A 394 -17.79 -30.08 1.73
C GLN A 394 -16.51 -29.75 0.97
N GLN A 395 -15.34 -29.95 1.57
CA GLN A 395 -14.07 -29.75 0.88
C GLN A 395 -13.91 -30.71 -0.31
N GLU A 396 -14.27 -31.99 -0.18
CA GLU A 396 -14.22 -32.95 -1.29
C GLU A 396 -15.09 -32.53 -2.47
N LEU A 397 -16.10 -31.70 -2.25
CA LEU A 397 -16.94 -31.14 -3.31
C LEU A 397 -16.38 -29.84 -3.91
N LEU A 398 -15.73 -29.00 -3.09
CA LEU A 398 -15.23 -27.68 -3.48
C LEU A 398 -13.84 -27.72 -4.12
N ASN A 399 -12.97 -28.57 -3.62
CA ASN A 399 -11.59 -28.63 -4.06
C ASN A 399 -11.47 -29.14 -5.51
N PRO A 400 -12.21 -30.17 -5.98
CA PRO A 400 -12.18 -30.61 -7.38
C PRO A 400 -12.43 -29.50 -8.40
N ILE A 401 -13.36 -28.58 -8.08
CA ILE A 401 -13.72 -27.46 -8.95
C ILE A 401 -12.77 -26.27 -8.81
N GLY A 402 -11.74 -26.31 -7.96
CA GLY A 402 -10.76 -25.23 -7.83
C GLY A 402 -11.17 -24.11 -6.87
N VAL A 403 -11.96 -24.42 -5.84
CA VAL A 403 -12.23 -23.51 -4.71
C VAL A 403 -11.30 -23.86 -3.55
N ASN A 404 -10.39 -22.94 -3.20
CA ASN A 404 -9.40 -23.15 -2.16
C ASN A 404 -9.99 -22.85 -0.78
N CYS A 405 -10.20 -23.90 0.01
CA CYS A 405 -10.82 -23.80 1.31
C CYS A 405 -9.82 -23.36 2.39
N LEU A 406 -10.20 -22.40 3.24
CA LEU A 406 -9.57 -22.15 4.52
C LEU A 406 -10.27 -23.01 5.58
N ARG A 407 -9.50 -23.80 6.36
CA ARG A 407 -10.04 -24.79 7.29
C ARG A 407 -9.37 -24.75 8.65
N TYR A 408 -10.16 -24.94 9.70
CA TYR A 408 -9.64 -25.31 11.01
C TYR A 408 -9.31 -26.80 11.01
N LEU A 409 -8.10 -27.13 11.45
CA LEU A 409 -7.67 -28.51 11.66
C LEU A 409 -7.32 -28.69 13.13
N SER A 410 -7.99 -29.65 13.79
CA SER A 410 -7.75 -29.96 15.20
C SER A 410 -6.25 -30.25 15.44
N GLY A 411 -5.67 -29.60 16.46
CA GLY A 411 -4.25 -29.69 16.79
C GLY A 411 -3.29 -28.96 15.83
N ARG A 412 -3.80 -28.34 14.75
CA ARG A 412 -2.98 -27.67 13.72
C ARG A 412 -3.38 -26.24 13.43
N GLY A 413 -4.52 -25.78 13.95
CA GLY A 413 -5.02 -24.41 13.84
C GLY A 413 -5.72 -24.11 12.51
N TYR A 414 -5.91 -22.81 12.25
CA TYR A 414 -6.52 -22.27 11.04
C TYR A 414 -5.50 -22.24 9.89
N ARG A 415 -5.82 -22.93 8.79
CA ARG A 415 -4.90 -23.12 7.66
C ARG A 415 -5.52 -22.89 6.30
N VAL A 416 -4.70 -22.46 5.36
CA VAL A 416 -4.99 -22.57 3.93
C VAL A 416 -4.95 -24.04 3.54
N TRP A 417 -6.03 -24.57 2.98
CA TRP A 417 -6.20 -26.00 2.72
C TRP A 417 -6.66 -26.28 1.29
N GLY A 418 -6.06 -25.56 0.34
CA GLY A 418 -6.19 -25.71 -1.10
C GLY A 418 -5.18 -24.84 -1.83
N ALA A 419 -4.70 -25.28 -2.99
CA ALA A 419 -3.78 -24.53 -3.86
C ALA A 419 -4.05 -24.81 -5.35
N ARG A 420 -5.33 -24.87 -5.73
CA ARG A 420 -5.77 -25.06 -7.11
C ARG A 420 -6.10 -23.73 -7.79
N LEU A 421 -5.89 -23.69 -9.09
CA LEU A 421 -6.32 -22.59 -9.93
C LEU A 421 -7.81 -22.70 -10.23
N ALA A 422 -8.40 -21.56 -10.61
CA ALA A 422 -9.74 -21.49 -11.15
C ALA A 422 -9.74 -21.84 -12.66
N SER A 423 -9.05 -22.92 -13.05
CA SER A 423 -8.95 -23.40 -14.43
C SER A 423 -9.67 -24.74 -14.64
N SER A 424 -10.22 -24.94 -15.84
CA SER A 424 -10.70 -26.22 -16.35
C SER A 424 -9.60 -27.06 -17.01
N ASP A 425 -8.43 -26.46 -17.28
CA ASP A 425 -7.30 -27.11 -17.95
C ASP A 425 -6.55 -28.05 -16.97
N PRO A 426 -6.45 -29.36 -17.27
CA PRO A 426 -5.76 -30.31 -16.41
C PRO A 426 -4.24 -30.07 -16.33
N GLU A 427 -3.63 -29.37 -17.29
CA GLU A 427 -2.23 -28.97 -17.23
C GLU A 427 -2.00 -27.88 -16.18
N TRP A 428 -2.95 -26.94 -16.07
CA TRP A 428 -2.91 -25.80 -15.15
C TRP A 428 -3.82 -25.99 -13.94
N LYS A 429 -3.55 -27.06 -13.18
CA LYS A 429 -4.35 -27.40 -12.01
C LYS A 429 -3.96 -26.62 -10.75
N TYR A 430 -2.67 -26.39 -10.53
CA TYR A 430 -2.16 -25.88 -9.25
C TYR A 430 -1.59 -24.46 -9.33
N VAL A 431 -1.80 -23.72 -8.25
CA VAL A 431 -1.27 -22.37 -8.03
C VAL A 431 0.26 -22.35 -8.10
N SER A 432 0.93 -23.33 -7.49
CA SER A 432 2.40 -23.47 -7.56
C SER A 432 2.88 -23.51 -8.99
N ASP A 433 2.20 -24.27 -9.84
CA ASP A 433 2.62 -24.56 -11.21
C ASP A 433 2.59 -23.27 -12.02
N ARG A 434 1.44 -22.55 -12.05
CA ARG A 434 1.36 -21.26 -12.76
C ARG A 434 2.33 -20.22 -12.21
N ARG A 435 2.47 -20.11 -10.89
CA ARG A 435 3.38 -19.13 -10.28
C ARG A 435 4.83 -19.42 -10.62
N TYR A 436 5.23 -20.69 -10.61
CA TYR A 436 6.57 -21.09 -10.97
C TYR A 436 6.85 -20.86 -12.46
N PHE A 437 5.89 -21.15 -13.36
CA PHE A 437 6.03 -20.77 -14.76
C PHE A 437 6.11 -19.25 -14.97
N ASN A 438 5.29 -18.45 -14.27
CA ASN A 438 5.43 -16.99 -14.30
C ASN A 438 6.83 -16.55 -13.86
N TYR A 439 7.39 -17.16 -12.80
CA TYR A 439 8.74 -16.88 -12.32
C TYR A 439 9.81 -17.25 -13.36
N LEU A 440 9.72 -18.42 -13.99
CA LEU A 440 10.64 -18.84 -15.04
C LEU A 440 10.57 -17.91 -16.25
N GLU A 441 9.36 -17.62 -16.75
CA GLU A 441 9.15 -16.75 -17.90
C GLU A 441 9.67 -15.33 -17.62
N ALA A 442 9.38 -14.75 -16.44
CA ALA A 442 9.86 -13.43 -16.05
C ALA A 442 11.38 -13.36 -15.89
N SER A 443 11.98 -14.41 -15.30
CA SER A 443 13.43 -14.48 -15.08
C SER A 443 14.19 -14.64 -16.38
N ILE A 444 13.68 -15.47 -17.30
CA ILE A 444 14.24 -15.65 -18.64
C ILE A 444 14.10 -14.35 -19.44
N ASP A 445 12.90 -13.75 -19.49
CA ASP A 445 12.66 -12.51 -20.23
C ASP A 445 13.60 -11.38 -19.76
N ARG A 446 13.71 -11.17 -18.44
CA ARG A 446 14.63 -10.17 -17.86
C ARG A 446 16.10 -10.51 -18.10
N GLY A 447 16.48 -11.78 -17.93
CA GLY A 447 17.85 -12.26 -18.10
C GLY A 447 18.34 -12.27 -19.56
N SER A 448 17.42 -12.30 -20.53
CA SER A 448 17.74 -12.30 -21.96
C SER A 448 17.58 -10.94 -22.65
N GLN A 449 17.30 -9.84 -21.92
CA GLN A 449 17.10 -8.52 -22.55
C GLN A 449 18.32 -8.03 -23.34
N TRP A 450 19.54 -8.44 -22.98
CA TRP A 450 20.76 -8.10 -23.71
C TRP A 450 20.78 -8.62 -25.16
N ALA A 451 19.95 -9.63 -25.49
CA ALA A 451 19.88 -10.19 -26.83
C ALA A 451 19.10 -9.31 -27.82
N VAL A 452 18.34 -8.33 -27.33
CA VAL A 452 17.56 -7.42 -28.16
C VAL A 452 18.50 -6.48 -28.93
N PHE A 453 18.29 -6.34 -30.24
CA PHE A 453 19.12 -5.57 -31.17
C PHE A 453 20.53 -6.12 -31.45
N GLU A 454 20.86 -7.31 -30.96
CA GLU A 454 22.08 -8.01 -31.37
C GLU A 454 21.96 -8.63 -32.78
N PRO A 455 23.07 -8.83 -33.51
CA PRO A 455 23.04 -9.51 -34.80
C PRO A 455 22.48 -10.94 -34.70
N ASN A 456 21.33 -11.17 -35.37
CA ASN A 456 20.62 -12.44 -35.36
C ASN A 456 21.41 -13.54 -36.10
N SER A 457 22.28 -14.23 -35.37
CA SER A 457 23.26 -15.19 -35.88
C SER A 457 23.39 -16.40 -34.94
N GLU A 458 24.01 -17.49 -35.42
CA GLU A 458 24.23 -18.70 -34.60
C GLU A 458 24.95 -18.41 -33.28
N ARG A 459 25.84 -17.41 -33.26
CA ARG A 459 26.54 -16.97 -32.03
C ARG A 459 25.55 -16.44 -31.00
N LEU A 460 24.59 -15.62 -31.41
CA LEU A 460 23.53 -15.11 -30.53
C LEU A 460 22.67 -16.25 -30.00
N TRP A 461 22.27 -17.18 -30.87
CA TRP A 461 21.44 -18.33 -30.49
C TRP A 461 22.14 -19.24 -29.47
N ALA A 462 23.43 -19.50 -29.67
CA ALA A 462 24.25 -20.27 -28.73
C ALA A 462 24.34 -19.57 -27.37
N ASN A 463 24.56 -18.26 -27.33
CA ASN A 463 24.62 -17.49 -26.09
C ASN A 463 23.27 -17.50 -25.37
N VAL A 464 22.15 -17.27 -26.07
CA VAL A 464 20.80 -17.34 -25.48
C VAL A 464 20.52 -18.72 -24.89
N ARG A 465 20.82 -19.78 -25.66
CA ARG A 465 20.66 -21.16 -25.21
C ARG A 465 21.49 -21.47 -23.97
N GLN A 466 22.75 -21.03 -23.93
CA GLN A 466 23.63 -21.22 -22.78
C GLN A 466 23.09 -20.51 -21.53
N THR A 467 22.75 -19.22 -21.64
CA THR A 467 22.23 -18.42 -20.52
C THR A 467 20.97 -19.04 -19.91
N ILE A 468 20.02 -19.49 -20.75
CA ILE A 468 18.79 -20.13 -20.26
C ILE A 468 19.10 -21.51 -19.64
N SER A 469 20.00 -22.28 -20.24
CA SER A 469 20.39 -23.59 -19.71
C SER A 469 21.07 -23.49 -18.35
N ASP A 470 21.96 -22.51 -18.15
CA ASP A 470 22.64 -22.26 -16.88
C ASP A 470 21.65 -21.85 -15.78
N PHE A 471 20.65 -21.03 -16.11
CA PHE A 471 19.57 -20.69 -15.19
C PHE A 471 18.77 -21.94 -14.78
N LEU A 472 18.27 -22.72 -15.75
CA LEU A 472 17.47 -23.92 -15.47
C LEU A 472 18.27 -25.01 -14.75
N TYR A 473 19.57 -25.10 -14.99
CA TYR A 473 20.47 -25.97 -14.24
C TYR A 473 20.49 -25.61 -12.75
N ASN A 474 20.54 -24.32 -12.41
CA ASN A 474 20.48 -23.88 -11.01
C ASN A 474 19.12 -24.21 -10.37
N GLU A 475 18.02 -24.04 -11.10
CA GLU A 475 16.68 -24.41 -10.63
C GLU A 475 16.55 -25.93 -10.39
N TRP A 476 17.09 -26.76 -11.29
CA TRP A 476 17.15 -28.21 -11.11
C TRP A 476 18.01 -28.61 -9.91
N ARG A 477 19.21 -28.03 -9.78
CA ARG A 477 20.11 -28.27 -8.64
C ARG A 477 19.48 -27.84 -7.31
N GLY A 478 18.65 -26.79 -7.34
CA GLY A 478 17.84 -26.33 -6.20
C GLY A 478 16.65 -27.24 -5.87
N GLY A 479 16.37 -28.26 -6.68
CA GLY A 479 15.28 -29.21 -6.49
C GLY A 479 13.91 -28.67 -6.89
N ALA A 480 13.85 -27.64 -7.75
CA ALA A 480 12.59 -27.09 -8.26
C ALA A 480 12.06 -27.84 -9.49
N LEU A 481 12.96 -28.52 -10.24
CA LEU A 481 12.63 -29.33 -11.41
C LEU A 481 12.72 -30.83 -11.09
N LEU A 482 11.85 -31.61 -11.73
CA LEU A 482 11.80 -33.07 -11.62
C LEU A 482 12.80 -33.69 -12.60
N GLY A 483 13.48 -34.76 -12.21
CA GLY A 483 14.37 -35.52 -13.09
C GLY A 483 15.66 -35.93 -12.39
N SER A 484 16.18 -37.10 -12.74
CA SER A 484 17.47 -37.58 -12.24
C SER A 484 18.65 -37.01 -13.03
N THR A 485 18.38 -36.52 -14.24
CA THR A 485 19.32 -35.87 -15.15
C THR A 485 18.78 -34.53 -15.63
N THR A 486 19.66 -33.68 -16.16
CA THR A 486 19.28 -32.38 -16.73
C THR A 486 18.35 -32.52 -17.94
N GLU A 487 18.55 -33.57 -18.75
CA GLU A 487 17.79 -33.83 -19.97
C GLU A 487 16.36 -34.30 -19.69
N GLU A 488 16.15 -34.98 -18.56
CA GLU A 488 14.80 -35.29 -18.04
C GLU A 488 14.11 -34.05 -17.48
N ALA A 489 14.88 -33.13 -16.91
CA ALA A 489 14.37 -31.97 -16.20
C ALA A 489 14.00 -30.80 -17.12
N PHE A 490 14.79 -30.51 -18.14
CA PHE A 490 14.51 -29.43 -19.07
C PHE A 490 15.20 -29.60 -20.42
N PHE A 491 14.72 -28.88 -21.42
CA PHE A 491 15.42 -28.67 -22.68
C PHE A 491 15.36 -27.20 -23.11
N VAL A 492 16.41 -26.77 -23.81
CA VAL A 492 16.50 -25.44 -24.42
C VAL A 492 16.96 -25.59 -25.87
N ARG A 493 16.09 -25.22 -26.81
CA ARG A 493 16.38 -25.26 -28.25
C ARG A 493 16.30 -23.85 -28.83
N CYS A 494 17.43 -23.36 -29.29
CA CYS A 494 17.54 -22.10 -30.02
C CYS A 494 18.58 -22.31 -31.12
N ASP A 495 18.09 -22.67 -32.30
CA ASP A 495 18.89 -23.02 -33.48
C ASP A 495 18.00 -22.93 -34.73
N ARG A 496 18.55 -23.24 -35.90
CA ARG A 496 17.80 -23.13 -37.17
C ARG A 496 16.51 -23.97 -37.20
N SER A 497 16.42 -25.05 -36.42
CA SER A 497 15.22 -25.91 -36.37
C SER A 497 14.02 -25.26 -35.67
N THR A 498 14.22 -24.19 -34.90
CA THR A 498 13.14 -23.48 -34.20
C THR A 498 12.63 -22.26 -34.95
N MET A 499 13.24 -21.90 -36.08
CA MET A 499 12.95 -20.66 -36.82
C MET A 499 12.82 -20.95 -38.32
N THR A 500 11.86 -20.32 -38.98
CA THR A 500 11.74 -20.33 -40.45
C THR A 500 12.61 -19.24 -41.08
N GLN A 501 12.74 -19.19 -42.42
CA GLN A 501 13.41 -18.06 -43.09
C GLN A 501 12.65 -16.76 -42.86
N ASN A 502 11.31 -16.82 -42.93
CA ASN A 502 10.45 -15.68 -42.65
C ASN A 502 10.64 -15.14 -41.22
N ASP A 503 10.89 -15.98 -40.23
CA ASP A 503 11.18 -15.51 -38.87
C ASP A 503 12.48 -14.69 -38.82
N LEU A 504 13.53 -15.16 -39.48
CA LEU A 504 14.81 -14.46 -39.54
C LEU A 504 14.71 -13.15 -40.31
N ASP A 505 14.02 -13.15 -41.45
CA ASP A 505 13.83 -11.97 -42.29
C ASP A 505 13.02 -10.87 -41.56
N ASN A 506 12.13 -11.27 -40.63
CA ASN A 506 11.39 -10.37 -39.75
C ASN A 506 12.10 -10.11 -38.40
N GLY A 507 13.36 -10.50 -38.26
CA GLY A 507 14.17 -10.24 -37.06
C GLY A 507 13.70 -11.00 -35.80
N ARG A 508 12.96 -12.10 -35.95
CA ARG A 508 12.47 -12.93 -34.83
C ARG A 508 13.49 -13.99 -34.47
N LEU A 509 13.72 -14.13 -33.16
CA LEU A 509 14.46 -15.24 -32.56
C LEU A 509 13.49 -16.06 -31.72
N ILE A 510 13.39 -17.36 -32.01
CA ILE A 510 12.48 -18.27 -31.31
C ILE A 510 13.31 -19.31 -30.54
N CYS A 511 13.21 -19.27 -29.21
CA CYS A 511 13.79 -20.26 -28.32
C CYS A 511 12.67 -21.10 -27.71
N LEU A 512 12.73 -22.42 -27.91
CA LEU A 512 11.81 -23.37 -27.28
C LEU A 512 12.41 -23.86 -25.97
N VAL A 513 11.68 -23.67 -24.89
CA VAL A 513 12.06 -24.10 -23.54
C VAL A 513 10.98 -25.03 -23.02
N GLY A 514 11.37 -26.21 -22.55
CA GLY A 514 10.50 -27.13 -21.85
C GLY A 514 11.08 -27.48 -20.48
N VAL A 515 10.21 -27.61 -19.47
CA VAL A 515 10.60 -27.91 -18.09
C VAL A 515 9.66 -28.94 -17.48
N ALA A 516 10.21 -29.86 -16.70
CA ALA A 516 9.47 -30.83 -15.91
C ALA A 516 9.34 -30.32 -14.46
N ILE A 517 8.15 -29.86 -14.10
CA ILE A 517 7.88 -29.29 -12.76
C ILE A 517 7.47 -30.37 -11.75
N ILE A 518 7.71 -30.10 -10.47
CA ILE A 518 7.24 -30.94 -9.37
C ILE A 518 5.79 -30.57 -9.03
N LYS A 519 4.86 -31.52 -9.23
CA LYS A 519 3.46 -31.33 -8.85
C LYS A 519 3.22 -31.69 -7.37
N PRO A 520 2.38 -30.94 -6.64
CA PRO A 520 2.13 -31.20 -5.23
C PRO A 520 1.36 -32.51 -4.98
N ALA A 521 1.72 -33.22 -3.92
CA ALA A 521 0.95 -34.37 -3.42
C ALA A 521 -0.28 -33.89 -2.63
N GLU A 522 -1.42 -33.85 -3.31
CA GLU A 522 -2.69 -33.37 -2.74
C GLU A 522 -3.42 -34.42 -1.88
N PHE A 523 -3.25 -35.71 -2.21
CA PHE A 523 -3.87 -36.83 -1.52
C PHE A 523 -2.80 -37.82 -1.09
N VAL A 524 -2.84 -38.25 0.18
CA VAL A 524 -2.03 -39.37 0.68
C VAL A 524 -2.99 -40.51 0.99
N ILE A 525 -2.97 -41.55 0.15
CA ILE A 525 -3.85 -42.72 0.29
C ILE A 525 -3.04 -43.86 0.90
N PHE A 526 -3.29 -44.17 2.17
CA PHE A 526 -2.75 -45.38 2.80
C PHE A 526 -3.67 -46.56 2.51
N ARG A 527 -3.15 -47.57 1.80
CA ARG A 527 -3.84 -48.85 1.60
C ARG A 527 -3.30 -49.85 2.62
N ILE A 528 -4.10 -50.16 3.63
CA ILE A 528 -3.73 -51.12 4.68
C ILE A 528 -4.36 -52.47 4.32
N GLY A 529 -3.52 -53.44 3.98
CA GLY A 529 -3.91 -54.83 3.72
C GLY A 529 -3.53 -55.74 4.87
N GLN A 530 -4.32 -56.78 5.11
CA GLN A 530 -3.95 -57.84 6.04
C GLN A 530 -2.97 -58.80 5.35
N LYS A 531 -1.73 -58.87 5.85
CA LYS A 531 -0.76 -59.87 5.41
C LYS A 531 -1.11 -61.22 6.03
N THR A 532 -1.60 -62.17 5.24
CA THR A 532 -1.69 -63.57 5.64
C THR A 532 -0.33 -64.25 5.41
N ALA A 533 0.09 -65.13 6.32
CA ALA A 533 1.44 -65.68 6.36
C ALA A 533 1.82 -66.60 5.17
N ASP A 534 0.89 -66.90 4.26
CA ASP A 534 1.06 -67.85 3.16
C ASP A 534 1.19 -67.22 1.76
N ALA A 535 1.36 -65.89 1.65
CA ALA A 535 1.70 -65.29 0.37
C ALA A 535 3.19 -65.49 0.07
N ARG A 536 3.51 -66.49 -0.77
CA ARG A 536 4.88 -66.74 -1.28
C ARG A 536 5.47 -65.45 -1.88
N ALA A 537 6.74 -65.21 -1.51
CA ALA A 537 7.55 -64.05 -1.85
C ALA A 537 7.73 -63.82 -3.35
#